data_AF-A0A7G9L328-F1
#
_entry.id   AF-A0A7G9L328-F1
#
_cell.length_a   1.000
_cell.length_b   1.000
_cell.length_c   1.000
_cell.angle_alpha   90.00
_cell.angle_beta   90.00
_cell.angle_gamma   90.00
#
_symmetry.space_group_name_H-M   'P 1'
#
loop_
_entity.id
_entity.type
_entity.pdbx_description
1 polymer ?
#
loop_
_entity_poly.entity_id
_entity_poly.type
_entity_poly.pdbx_seq_one_letter_code
_entity_poly.pdbx_strand_id
1 'polypeptide(L)'
;MIVRLALMLCTAVSLAACDNASTGEPGGPLRSDTAVVPQGDDAANDLAANAGGLPEAGPTPRFAGLWAADDRSCQSAAWRISDAMLRAPDGASCSFNRVTEVEGGYDIQATCTGKGEAMADTLKLRFAEGTQALMVESQSLAKTSLAYCGKPA
;
A
#
# COMPACT_ATOMS: atom_id res chain seq x y z
N MET A 1 7.56 -2.91 44.37
CA MET A 1 8.25 -4.20 44.09
C MET A 1 9.15 -4.00 42.89
N ILE A 2 10.46 -4.09 43.10
CA ILE A 2 11.50 -4.03 42.07
C ILE A 2 11.77 -5.48 41.68
N VAL A 3 11.50 -5.85 40.42
CA VAL A 3 12.01 -7.10 39.84
C VAL A 3 12.93 -6.72 38.70
N ARG A 4 14.23 -6.76 39.01
CA ARG A 4 15.33 -6.78 38.05
C ARG A 4 15.60 -8.24 37.69
N LEU A 5 15.56 -8.59 36.41
CA LEU A 5 16.13 -9.81 35.84
C LEU A 5 16.58 -9.39 34.42
N ALA A 6 17.87 -9.14 34.14
CA ALA A 6 18.95 -10.11 33.90
C ALA A 6 18.52 -11.14 32.84
N LEU A 7 19.24 -11.47 31.78
CA LEU A 7 20.53 -11.07 31.19
C LEU A 7 20.58 -11.90 29.86
N MET A 8 21.21 -11.36 28.82
CA MET A 8 21.93 -12.06 27.71
C MET A 8 21.45 -13.42 27.16
N LEU A 9 21.42 -13.54 25.81
CA LEU A 9 22.21 -14.49 24.98
C LEU A 9 21.73 -14.37 23.52
N CYS A 10 22.54 -13.87 22.57
CA CYS A 10 23.51 -14.59 21.73
C CYS A 10 22.96 -15.02 20.35
N THR A 11 23.70 -14.61 19.30
CA THR A 11 23.97 -15.29 18.01
C THR A 11 22.81 -15.50 17.02
N ALA A 12 22.94 -15.38 15.69
CA ALA A 12 24.10 -15.22 14.81
C ALA A 12 23.69 -14.51 13.51
N VAL A 13 24.66 -13.83 12.89
CA VAL A 13 24.61 -13.28 11.54
C VAL A 13 24.55 -14.43 10.53
N SER A 14 23.75 -14.29 9.47
CA SER A 14 23.91 -15.07 8.24
C SER A 14 23.77 -14.12 7.06
N LEU A 15 24.92 -13.71 6.53
CA LEU A 15 25.09 -13.10 5.22
C LEU A 15 24.95 -14.20 4.17
N ALA A 16 23.84 -14.22 3.43
CA ALA A 16 23.76 -14.98 2.19
C ALA A 16 24.00 -14.01 1.02
N ALA A 17 25.25 -13.94 0.59
CA ALA A 17 25.64 -13.39 -0.70
C ALA A 17 25.45 -14.48 -1.76
N CYS A 18 24.72 -14.17 -2.83
CA CYS A 18 24.82 -14.88 -4.11
C CYS A 18 24.89 -13.80 -5.19
N ASP A 19 26.13 -13.41 -5.45
CA ASP A 19 26.58 -12.72 -6.65
C ASP A 19 26.51 -13.72 -7.81
N ASN A 20 25.81 -13.40 -8.89
CA ASN A 20 25.93 -14.14 -10.16
C ASN A 20 25.89 -13.14 -11.31
N ALA A 21 27.03 -12.51 -11.54
CA ALA A 21 27.37 -11.85 -12.78
C ALA A 21 27.52 -12.91 -13.90
N SER A 22 26.71 -12.82 -14.95
CA SER A 22 26.91 -13.57 -16.19
C SER A 22 27.31 -12.61 -17.31
N THR A 23 28.47 -12.88 -17.88
CA THR A 23 29.21 -12.05 -18.84
C THR A 23 28.93 -12.49 -20.29
N GLY A 24 28.64 -11.50 -21.16
CA GLY A 24 28.90 -11.52 -22.63
C GLY A 24 28.02 -12.43 -23.50
N GLU A 25 27.77 -12.18 -24.79
CA GLU A 25 28.10 -11.09 -25.74
C GLU A 25 27.26 -11.35 -27.05
N PRO A 26 27.47 -10.73 -28.23
CA PRO A 26 26.43 -9.99 -28.96
C PRO A 26 25.93 -10.61 -30.28
N GLY A 27 24.75 -10.16 -30.72
CA GLY A 27 24.43 -9.84 -32.12
C GLY A 27 23.95 -10.95 -33.08
N GLY A 28 22.68 -10.86 -33.51
CA GLY A 28 22.18 -11.51 -34.73
C GLY A 28 20.68 -11.22 -34.99
N PRO A 29 20.24 -10.89 -36.23
CA PRO A 29 19.03 -10.07 -36.44
C PRO A 29 17.72 -10.84 -36.73
N LEU A 30 16.64 -10.15 -36.37
CA LEU A 30 15.31 -10.06 -37.01
C LEU A 30 14.59 -11.37 -37.42
N ARG A 31 13.54 -11.69 -36.66
CA ARG A 31 12.27 -12.18 -37.22
C ARG A 31 11.08 -11.44 -36.61
N SER A 32 10.42 -10.68 -37.47
CA SER A 32 9.04 -10.24 -37.29
C SER A 32 8.14 -11.42 -37.65
N ASP A 33 7.42 -11.98 -36.68
CA ASP A 33 6.18 -12.69 -36.95
C ASP A 33 5.26 -12.58 -35.72
N THR A 34 4.11 -11.98 -36.00
CA THR A 34 2.94 -11.75 -35.16
C THR A 34 2.60 -12.93 -34.24
N ALA A 35 2.66 -12.70 -32.93
CA ALA A 35 2.06 -13.57 -31.92
C ALA A 35 1.16 -12.72 -31.02
N VAL A 36 -0.14 -12.92 -31.21
CA VAL A 36 -1.26 -12.80 -30.26
C VAL A 36 -0.90 -12.13 -28.94
N VAL A 37 -1.37 -10.90 -28.73
CA VAL A 37 -1.49 -10.31 -27.39
C VAL A 37 -2.62 -11.04 -26.68
N PRO A 38 -2.38 -11.80 -25.59
CA PRO A 38 -3.45 -12.12 -24.67
C PRO A 38 -3.79 -10.83 -23.93
N GLN A 39 -4.82 -10.13 -24.41
CA GLN A 39 -5.52 -9.14 -23.61
C GLN A 39 -6.43 -9.90 -22.64
N GLY A 40 -6.03 -9.93 -21.38
CA GLY A 40 -6.83 -10.47 -20.30
C GLY A 40 -5.99 -11.40 -19.43
N ASP A 41 -5.42 -10.84 -18.36
CA ASP A 41 -5.09 -11.48 -17.07
C ASP A 41 -4.18 -10.57 -16.19
N ASP A 42 -3.77 -9.39 -16.67
CA ASP A 42 -2.89 -8.49 -15.91
C ASP A 42 -3.50 -7.94 -14.61
N ALA A 43 -4.82 -7.77 -14.52
CA ALA A 43 -5.45 -7.25 -13.30
C ALA A 43 -5.28 -8.19 -12.10
N ALA A 44 -5.21 -9.51 -12.33
CA ALA A 44 -4.97 -10.50 -11.27
C ALA A 44 -3.48 -10.63 -10.93
N ASN A 45 -2.59 -10.40 -11.91
CA ASN A 45 -1.13 -10.49 -11.72
C ASN A 45 -0.55 -9.23 -11.03
N ASP A 46 -1.12 -8.04 -11.27
CA ASP A 46 -0.71 -6.78 -10.62
C ASP A 46 -1.05 -6.76 -9.12
N LEU A 47 -2.14 -7.43 -8.71
CA LEU A 47 -2.54 -7.60 -7.30
C LEU A 47 -1.54 -8.43 -6.51
N ALA A 48 -0.86 -9.40 -7.15
CA ALA A 48 0.13 -10.25 -6.49
C ALA A 48 1.55 -9.68 -6.56
N ALA A 49 1.92 -8.96 -7.64
CA ALA A 49 3.26 -8.43 -7.83
C ALA A 49 3.60 -7.23 -6.90
N ASN A 50 2.59 -6.55 -6.35
CA ASN A 50 2.77 -5.38 -5.47
C ASN A 50 2.36 -5.61 -4.01
N ALA A 51 1.90 -6.82 -3.66
CA ALA A 51 1.63 -7.18 -2.27
C ALA A 51 2.97 -7.27 -1.51
N GLY A 52 3.32 -6.21 -0.79
CA GLY A 52 4.54 -6.18 0.03
C GLY A 52 5.41 -4.93 -0.12
N GLY A 53 5.03 -3.95 -0.95
CA GLY A 53 5.74 -2.68 -1.09
C GLY A 53 4.81 -1.47 -1.08
N LEU A 54 5.31 -0.29 -0.69
CA LEU A 54 4.56 0.94 -0.86
C LEU A 54 4.47 1.28 -2.36
N PRO A 55 3.35 1.87 -2.82
CA PRO A 55 3.22 2.31 -4.21
C PRO A 55 4.33 3.31 -4.56
N GLU A 56 4.79 3.32 -5.80
CA GLU A 56 5.74 4.35 -6.23
C GLU A 56 5.04 5.71 -6.39
N ALA A 57 5.80 6.80 -6.27
CA ALA A 57 5.29 8.12 -6.59
C ALA A 57 5.04 8.22 -8.10
N GLY A 58 3.94 8.86 -8.50
CA GLY A 58 3.53 8.96 -9.90
C GLY A 58 2.48 10.04 -10.13
N PRO A 59 1.80 10.02 -11.29
CA PRO A 59 0.77 11.01 -11.62
C PRO A 59 -0.50 10.86 -10.76
N THR A 60 -0.73 9.68 -10.19
CA THR A 60 -1.82 9.41 -9.24
C THR A 60 -1.29 9.56 -7.82
N PRO A 61 -2.08 10.10 -6.87
CA PRO A 61 -1.67 10.16 -5.47
C PRO A 61 -1.28 8.78 -4.95
N ARG A 62 -0.14 8.70 -4.25
CA ARG A 62 0.47 7.42 -3.82
C ARG A 62 -0.42 6.62 -2.87
N PHE A 63 -1.40 7.24 -2.21
CA PHE A 63 -2.38 6.56 -1.37
C PHE A 63 -3.49 5.86 -2.16
N ALA A 64 -3.64 6.13 -3.46
CA ALA A 64 -4.71 5.54 -4.25
C ALA A 64 -4.44 4.05 -4.47
N GLY A 65 -5.41 3.21 -4.11
CA GLY A 65 -5.23 1.77 -4.12
C GLY A 65 -6.16 0.97 -3.23
N LEU A 66 -5.89 -0.33 -3.18
CA LEU A 66 -6.40 -1.23 -2.17
C LEU A 66 -5.41 -1.30 -1.00
N TRP A 67 -5.92 -1.22 0.22
CA TRP A 67 -5.12 -1.25 1.43
C TRP A 67 -5.77 -2.13 2.49
N ALA A 68 -5.03 -2.90 3.26
CA ALA A 68 -5.61 -3.77 4.28
C ALA A 68 -4.72 -3.91 5.52
N ALA A 69 -5.28 -4.40 6.62
CA ALA A 69 -4.51 -4.59 7.85
C ALA A 69 -3.41 -5.67 7.70
N ASP A 70 -3.67 -6.69 6.88
CA ASP A 70 -2.73 -7.76 6.54
C ASP A 70 -3.10 -8.40 5.19
N ASP A 71 -2.19 -9.23 4.66
CA ASP A 71 -2.32 -9.89 3.35
C ASP A 71 -3.63 -10.69 3.19
N ARG A 72 -4.14 -11.30 4.27
CA ARG A 72 -5.40 -12.06 4.20
C ARG A 72 -6.59 -11.13 4.02
N SER A 73 -6.53 -9.94 4.62
CA SER A 73 -7.55 -8.91 4.47
C SER A 73 -7.54 -8.25 3.10
N CYS A 74 -6.45 -8.30 2.33
CA CYS A 74 -6.41 -7.74 0.97
C CYS A 74 -7.50 -8.31 0.05
N GLN A 75 -7.90 -9.57 0.22
CA GLN A 75 -8.88 -10.24 -0.64
C GLN A 75 -10.34 -10.08 -0.17
N SER A 76 -10.56 -9.74 1.10
CA SER A 76 -11.88 -9.85 1.74
C SER A 76 -12.32 -8.59 2.48
N ALA A 77 -11.38 -7.77 2.93
CA ALA A 77 -11.61 -6.61 3.78
C ALA A 77 -10.60 -5.49 3.48
N ALA A 78 -10.36 -5.22 2.19
CA ALA A 78 -9.53 -4.11 1.77
C ALA A 78 -10.30 -2.79 1.79
N TRP A 79 -9.66 -1.76 2.33
CA TRP A 79 -9.98 -0.36 2.11
C TRP A 79 -9.77 -0.03 0.64
N ARG A 80 -10.72 0.70 0.07
CA ARG A 80 -10.63 1.25 -1.29
C ARG A 80 -10.40 2.74 -1.17
N ILE A 81 -9.27 3.22 -1.66
CA ILE A 81 -8.92 4.64 -1.63
C ILE A 81 -8.67 5.10 -3.06
N SER A 82 -9.40 6.10 -3.52
CA SER A 82 -9.15 6.82 -4.78
C SER A 82 -8.72 8.25 -4.47
N ASP A 83 -8.39 9.03 -5.49
CA ASP A 83 -8.09 10.46 -5.39
C ASP A 83 -9.24 11.34 -4.87
N ALA A 84 -10.47 10.80 -4.85
CA ALA A 84 -11.67 11.51 -4.46
C ALA A 84 -12.45 10.88 -3.29
N MET A 85 -12.15 9.64 -2.90
CA MET A 85 -12.93 8.94 -1.89
C MET A 85 -12.12 7.85 -1.17
N LEU A 86 -12.44 7.64 0.11
CA LEU A 86 -12.04 6.49 0.89
C LEU A 86 -13.27 5.67 1.28
N ARG A 87 -13.19 4.35 1.18
CA ARG A 87 -14.18 3.41 1.71
C ARG A 87 -13.50 2.33 2.54
N ALA A 88 -13.86 2.27 3.81
CA ALA A 88 -13.41 1.25 4.74
C ALA A 88 -14.29 -0.02 4.63
N PRO A 89 -13.77 -1.19 5.04
CA PRO A 89 -14.49 -2.46 4.97
C PRO A 89 -15.74 -2.53 5.85
N ASP A 90 -15.77 -1.75 6.93
CA ASP A 90 -16.89 -1.69 7.89
C ASP A 90 -18.06 -0.82 7.40
N GLY A 91 -17.95 -0.27 6.18
CA GLY A 91 -18.96 0.56 5.54
C GLY A 91 -18.75 2.06 5.72
N ALA A 92 -17.77 2.49 6.54
CA ALA A 92 -17.44 3.90 6.63
C ALA A 92 -16.88 4.43 5.30
N SER A 93 -17.27 5.64 4.93
CA SER A 93 -16.89 6.26 3.65
C SER A 93 -16.58 7.73 3.86
N CYS A 94 -15.55 8.25 3.19
CA CYS A 94 -15.17 9.66 3.23
C CYS A 94 -15.02 10.18 1.82
N SER A 95 -15.77 11.23 1.46
CA SER A 95 -15.61 11.96 0.20
C SER A 95 -14.62 13.09 0.38
N PHE A 96 -13.64 13.20 -0.51
CA PHE A 96 -12.55 14.16 -0.39
C PHE A 96 -12.95 15.50 -0.98
N ASN A 97 -12.81 16.55 -0.18
CA ASN A 97 -13.08 17.93 -0.56
C ASN A 97 -11.80 18.62 -1.04
N ARG A 98 -10.66 18.30 -0.41
CA ARG A 98 -9.34 18.83 -0.75
C ARG A 98 -8.25 17.85 -0.34
N VAL A 99 -7.32 17.57 -1.24
CA VAL A 99 -6.10 16.80 -0.97
C VAL A 99 -4.92 17.76 -0.98
N THR A 100 -4.07 17.70 0.05
CA THR A 100 -2.85 18.50 0.13
C THR A 100 -1.68 17.57 0.44
N GLU A 101 -0.72 17.52 -0.46
CA GLU A 101 0.54 16.79 -0.25
C GLU A 101 1.38 17.53 0.80
N VAL A 102 1.95 16.77 1.71
CA VAL A 102 2.78 17.24 2.82
C VAL A 102 3.94 16.28 3.01
N GLU A 103 4.89 16.64 3.87
CA GLU A 103 6.01 15.75 4.17
C GLU A 103 5.53 14.38 4.67
N GLY A 104 5.97 13.32 3.99
CA GLY A 104 5.64 11.94 4.33
C GLY A 104 4.21 11.49 4.02
N GLY A 105 3.39 12.28 3.30
CA GLY A 105 2.06 11.85 2.87
C GLY A 105 1.11 12.98 2.52
N TYR A 106 -0.13 12.91 3.03
CA TYR A 106 -1.22 13.80 2.61
C TYR A 106 -2.13 14.19 3.77
N ASP A 107 -2.55 15.45 3.77
CA ASP A 107 -3.66 15.93 4.59
C ASP A 107 -4.87 16.13 3.69
N ILE A 108 -5.98 15.47 4.03
CA ILE A 108 -7.18 15.42 3.22
C ILE A 108 -8.37 15.95 4.02
N GLN A 109 -8.92 17.07 3.59
CA GLN A 109 -10.21 17.54 4.10
C GLN A 109 -11.31 16.70 3.45
N ALA A 110 -12.16 16.09 4.26
CA ALA A 110 -13.17 15.16 3.79
C ALA A 110 -14.50 15.33 4.53
N THR A 111 -15.56 14.80 3.92
CA THR A 111 -16.85 14.58 4.58
C THR A 111 -17.02 13.08 4.75
N CYS A 112 -17.03 12.62 5.99
CA CYS A 112 -17.09 11.21 6.35
C CYS A 112 -18.48 10.82 6.84
N THR A 113 -18.95 9.66 6.38
CA THR A 113 -20.20 9.02 6.79
C THR A 113 -19.86 7.63 7.33
N GLY A 114 -20.18 7.41 8.61
CA GLY A 114 -20.08 6.11 9.27
C GLY A 114 -21.46 5.52 9.57
N LYS A 115 -21.66 5.03 10.79
CA LYS A 115 -22.97 4.56 11.28
C LYS A 115 -23.93 5.69 11.71
N GLY A 116 -23.56 6.94 11.49
CA GLY A 116 -24.31 8.13 11.92
C GLY A 116 -24.36 9.20 10.82
N GLU A 117 -24.59 10.44 11.22
CA GLU A 117 -24.63 11.57 10.29
C GLU A 117 -23.26 11.83 9.65
N ALA A 118 -23.29 12.45 8.46
CA ALA A 118 -22.09 12.89 7.79
C ALA A 118 -21.43 14.03 8.57
N MET A 119 -20.12 13.96 8.77
CA MET A 119 -19.35 14.98 9.49
C MET A 119 -18.11 15.39 8.69
N ALA A 120 -17.69 16.64 8.86
CA ALA A 120 -16.42 17.11 8.32
C ALA A 120 -15.26 16.54 9.14
N ASP A 121 -14.17 16.15 8.46
CA ASP A 121 -12.97 15.59 9.08
C ASP A 121 -11.71 15.99 8.29
N THR A 122 -10.56 15.85 8.91
CA THR A 122 -9.25 15.89 8.25
C THR A 122 -8.56 14.55 8.41
N LEU A 123 -8.48 13.80 7.31
CA LEU A 123 -7.72 12.56 7.25
C LEU A 123 -6.23 12.89 7.08
N LYS A 124 -5.39 12.31 7.93
CA LYS A 124 -3.93 12.35 7.77
C LYS A 124 -3.47 11.00 7.31
N LEU A 125 -3.00 10.95 6.07
CA LEU A 125 -2.42 9.76 5.46
C LEU A 125 -0.91 9.91 5.50
N ARG A 126 -0.19 8.96 6.11
CA ARG A 126 1.28 9.00 6.23
C ARG A 126 1.90 7.67 5.86
N PHE A 127 2.96 7.71 5.07
CA PHE A 127 3.71 6.52 4.70
C PHE A 127 4.77 6.23 5.76
N ALA A 128 4.69 5.05 6.36
CA ALA A 128 5.73 4.51 7.21
C ALA A 128 6.69 3.69 6.34
N GLU A 129 7.66 4.36 5.70
CA GLU A 129 8.60 3.73 4.74
C GLU A 129 9.32 2.51 5.34
N GLY A 130 9.72 2.57 6.62
CA GLY A 130 10.43 1.48 7.30
C GLY A 130 9.60 0.21 7.54
N THR A 131 8.27 0.32 7.54
CA THR A 131 7.34 -0.82 7.70
C THR A 131 6.43 -1.00 6.49
N GLN A 132 6.69 -0.28 5.40
CA GLN A 132 5.94 -0.32 4.14
C GLN A 132 4.42 -0.20 4.31
N ALA A 133 3.97 0.71 5.17
CA ALA A 133 2.56 0.84 5.53
C ALA A 133 2.02 2.26 5.33
N LEU A 134 0.70 2.37 5.13
CA LEU A 134 -0.06 3.61 5.17
C LEU A 134 -0.75 3.74 6.52
N MET A 135 -0.33 4.74 7.29
CA MET A 135 -1.00 5.17 8.51
C MET A 135 -2.18 6.07 8.16
N VAL A 136 -3.36 5.74 8.69
CA VAL A 136 -4.58 6.55 8.57
C VAL A 136 -4.92 7.11 9.94
N GLU A 137 -4.99 8.43 10.07
CA GLU A 137 -5.46 9.12 11.28
C GLU A 137 -6.62 10.05 10.94
N SER A 138 -7.64 10.06 11.78
CA SER A 138 -8.93 10.72 11.53
C SER A 138 -9.69 10.86 12.85
N GLN A 139 -10.63 11.78 12.93
CA GLN A 139 -11.58 11.84 14.05
C GLN A 139 -12.75 10.87 13.88
N SER A 140 -13.12 10.57 12.63
CA SER A 140 -14.27 9.73 12.26
C SER A 140 -13.93 8.25 12.11
N LEU A 141 -12.65 7.93 11.86
CA LEU A 141 -12.17 6.56 11.61
C LEU A 141 -11.19 6.14 12.70
N ALA A 142 -11.16 4.85 13.01
CA ALA A 142 -10.15 4.30 13.90
C ALA A 142 -8.75 4.49 13.28
N LYS A 143 -7.79 4.94 14.10
CA LYS A 143 -6.39 5.00 13.70
C LYS A 143 -5.91 3.60 13.32
N THR A 144 -5.36 3.45 12.12
CA THR A 144 -4.93 2.15 11.60
C THR A 144 -3.67 2.25 10.76
N SER A 145 -2.96 1.13 10.64
CA SER A 145 -1.83 0.93 9.73
C SER A 145 -2.24 -0.10 8.68
N LEU A 146 -2.03 0.21 7.41
CA LEU A 146 -2.48 -0.63 6.30
C LEU A 146 -1.32 -0.98 5.36
N ALA A 147 -1.21 -2.25 4.99
CA ALA A 147 -0.36 -2.73 3.91
C ALA A 147 -1.02 -2.49 2.55
N TYR A 148 -0.21 -2.21 1.53
CA TYR A 148 -0.69 -2.05 0.16
C TYR A 148 -1.05 -3.39 -0.46
N CYS A 149 -2.22 -3.45 -1.07
CA CYS A 149 -2.77 -4.66 -1.70
C CYS A 149 -2.79 -4.59 -3.23
N GLY A 150 -2.29 -3.50 -3.83
CA GLY A 150 -2.33 -3.28 -5.28
C GLY A 150 -3.37 -2.24 -5.73
N LYS A 151 -3.52 -2.11 -7.04
CA LYS A 151 -4.48 -1.20 -7.66
C LYS A 151 -5.90 -1.80 -7.58
N PRO A 152 -6.96 -0.97 -7.48
CA PRO A 152 -8.31 -1.47 -7.66
C PRO A 152 -8.46 -2.06 -9.08
N ALA A 153 -9.11 -3.22 -9.17
CA ALA A 153 -9.44 -3.89 -10.42
C ALA A 153 -10.48 -3.12 -11.25
#